data_AF-A0A6M3KG43-F1
#
_entry.id   AF-A0A6M3KG43-F1
#
_cell.length_a   1.000
_cell.length_b   1.000
_cell.length_c   1.000
_cell.angle_alpha   90.00
_cell.angle_beta   90.00
_cell.angle_gamma   90.00
#
_symmetry.space_group_name_H-M   'P 1'
#
loop_
_entity.id
_entity.type
_entity.pdbx_description
1 polymer ?
#
loop_
_entity_poly.entity_id
_entity_poly.type
_entity_poly.pdbx_seq_one_letter_code
_entity_poly.pdbx_strand_id
1 'polypeptide(L)'
;MGTKLNPGAYDCLDKIAPDEPFFVLRAKDPLAADLVADWVDRASRTLLHEPDKLMEASMCADAMRDWRDMKRVQDEAIADQEKLFALEGSLRLFAGGRIEYADHAFRFVRTDGEGVVTSVSLRGLIEKMPKDDIPF
;
A
#
# COMPACT_ATOMS: atom_id res chain seq x y z
N MET A 1 -17.28 11.01 -2.51
CA MET A 1 -15.89 11.40 -2.23
C MET A 1 -15.27 11.86 -3.55
N GLY A 2 -15.02 13.17 -3.67
CA GLY A 2 -14.38 13.76 -4.83
C GLY A 2 -12.96 13.23 -5.05
N THR A 3 -12.63 12.92 -6.29
CA THR A 3 -11.29 12.55 -6.74
C THR A 3 -10.90 13.39 -7.95
N LYS A 4 -9.62 13.38 -8.33
CA LYS A 4 -9.18 14.08 -9.55
C LYS A 4 -9.94 13.64 -10.82
N LEU A 5 -10.38 12.38 -10.89
CA LEU A 5 -11.12 11.85 -12.04
C LEU A 5 -12.65 12.04 -11.92
N ASN A 6 -13.15 12.18 -10.70
CA ASN A 6 -14.56 12.41 -10.39
C ASN A 6 -14.66 13.52 -9.32
N PRO A 7 -14.59 14.81 -9.73
CA PRO A 7 -14.63 15.92 -8.78
C PRO A 7 -15.86 15.87 -7.86
N GLY A 8 -15.65 16.26 -6.60
CA GLY A 8 -16.72 16.34 -5.61
C GLY A 8 -17.62 17.55 -5.82
N ALA A 9 -18.80 17.57 -5.18
CA ALA A 9 -19.69 18.73 -5.24
C ALA A 9 -19.04 19.99 -4.63
N TYR A 10 -18.13 19.79 -3.67
CA TYR A 10 -17.38 20.84 -3.00
C TYR A 10 -15.94 21.01 -3.54
N ASP A 11 -15.66 20.65 -4.80
CA ASP A 11 -14.38 20.97 -5.43
C ASP A 11 -14.16 22.50 -5.47
N CYS A 12 -12.96 22.90 -5.02
CA CYS A 12 -12.54 24.28 -4.94
C CYS A 12 -11.51 24.66 -6.00
N LEU A 13 -10.90 23.70 -6.72
CA LEU A 13 -9.76 23.99 -7.61
C LEU A 13 -10.09 25.05 -8.68
N ASP A 14 -11.28 24.97 -9.28
CA ASP A 14 -11.73 25.94 -10.30
C ASP A 14 -12.22 27.28 -9.70
N LYS A 15 -12.35 27.36 -8.37
CA LYS A 15 -12.84 28.54 -7.63
C LYS A 15 -11.73 29.32 -6.94
N ILE A 16 -10.50 28.81 -6.93
CA ILE A 16 -9.33 29.48 -6.35
C ILE A 16 -9.03 30.74 -7.15
N ALA A 17 -8.84 31.87 -6.47
CA ALA A 17 -8.48 33.12 -7.14
C ALA A 17 -7.05 33.06 -7.70
N PRO A 18 -6.69 33.83 -8.76
CA PRO A 18 -5.37 33.75 -9.39
C PRO A 18 -4.18 34.02 -8.45
N ASP A 19 -4.40 34.75 -7.36
CA ASP A 19 -3.42 35.14 -6.36
C ASP A 19 -3.63 34.47 -4.99
N GLU A 20 -4.60 33.56 -4.89
CA GLU A 20 -4.90 32.85 -3.65
C GLU A 20 -3.89 31.71 -3.40
N PRO A 21 -3.14 31.73 -2.28
CA PRO A 21 -2.24 30.65 -1.95
C PRO A 21 -3.03 29.40 -1.53
N PHE A 22 -2.68 28.25 -2.10
CA PHE A 22 -3.30 26.97 -1.75
C PHE A 22 -2.27 25.90 -1.44
N PHE A 23 -2.67 24.91 -0.63
CA PHE A 23 -1.88 23.73 -0.28
C PHE A 23 -2.74 22.48 -0.42
N VAL A 24 -2.17 21.41 -0.96
CA VAL A 24 -2.90 20.16 -1.22
C VAL A 24 -2.39 19.06 -0.30
N LEU A 25 -3.30 18.49 0.49
CA LEU A 25 -3.05 17.28 1.28
C LEU A 25 -3.33 16.04 0.44
N ARG A 26 -2.39 15.09 0.40
CA ARG A 26 -2.57 13.82 -0.31
C ARG A 26 -2.67 12.67 0.67
N ALA A 27 -3.38 11.61 0.28
CA ALA A 27 -3.50 10.40 1.10
C ALA A 27 -2.14 9.78 1.46
N LYS A 28 -1.09 10.01 0.64
CA LYS A 28 0.27 9.54 0.93
C LYS A 28 0.89 10.24 2.16
N ASP A 29 0.47 11.47 2.47
CA ASP A 29 1.02 12.23 3.59
C ASP A 29 0.48 11.65 4.91
N PRO A 30 1.34 11.26 5.88
CA PRO A 30 0.90 10.55 7.08
C PRO A 30 -0.13 11.30 7.94
N LEU A 31 -0.07 12.64 7.91
CA LEU A 31 -0.93 13.52 8.71
C LEU A 31 -2.17 14.01 7.96
N ALA A 32 -2.30 13.73 6.66
CA ALA A 32 -3.35 14.35 5.85
C ALA A 32 -4.76 13.99 6.32
N ALA A 33 -5.03 12.70 6.57
CA ALA A 33 -6.34 12.26 7.02
C ALA A 33 -6.73 12.89 8.38
N ASP A 34 -5.78 12.96 9.30
CA ASP A 34 -6.02 13.50 10.64
C ASP A 34 -6.22 15.01 10.61
N LEU A 35 -5.46 15.73 9.78
CA LEU A 35 -5.68 17.17 9.57
C LEU A 35 -7.06 17.48 8.98
N VAL A 36 -7.55 16.66 8.05
CA VAL A 36 -8.91 16.81 7.48
C VAL A 36 -9.97 16.51 8.54
N ALA A 37 -9.80 15.44 9.32
CA ALA A 37 -10.73 15.11 10.41
C ALA A 37 -10.78 16.20 11.49
N ASP A 38 -9.62 16.70 11.92
CA ASP A 38 -9.50 17.82 12.86
C ASP A 38 -10.19 19.08 12.33
N TRP A 39 -10.09 19.34 11.02
CA TRP A 39 -10.79 20.45 10.41
C TRP A 39 -12.31 20.27 10.48
N VAL A 40 -12.84 19.08 10.17
CA VAL A 40 -14.28 18.76 10.28
C VAL A 40 -14.76 18.98 11.72
N ASP A 41 -14.01 18.51 12.71
CA ASP A 41 -14.33 18.63 14.12
C ASP A 41 -14.38 20.09 14.60
N ARG A 42 -13.50 20.95 14.07
CA ARG A 42 -13.51 22.39 14.38
C ARG A 42 -14.63 23.11 13.62
N ALA A 43 -14.79 22.80 12.35
CA ALA A 43 -15.77 23.40 11.46
C ALA A 43 -17.21 23.15 11.94
N SER A 44 -17.51 21.92 12.38
CA SER A 44 -18.83 21.53 12.91
C SER A 44 -19.26 22.35 14.14
N ARG A 45 -18.30 22.85 14.93
CA ARG A 45 -18.57 23.67 16.13
C ARG A 45 -18.91 25.12 15.81
N THR A 46 -18.62 25.59 14.60
CA THR A 46 -18.82 26.99 14.21
C THR A 46 -20.18 27.27 13.58
N LEU A 47 -20.90 26.24 13.11
CA LEU A 47 -22.14 26.34 12.33
C LEU A 47 -22.04 27.19 11.05
N LEU A 48 -20.82 27.47 10.57
CA LEU A 48 -20.57 28.29 9.37
C LEU A 48 -20.49 27.48 8.07
N HIS A 49 -20.66 26.17 8.14
CA HIS A 49 -20.49 25.27 7.00
C HIS A 49 -21.69 24.37 6.81
N GLU A 50 -21.98 24.07 5.55
CA GLU A 50 -23.05 23.16 5.14
C GLU A 50 -22.76 21.75 5.67
N PRO A 51 -23.77 21.06 6.26
CA PRO A 51 -23.58 19.70 6.78
C PRO A 51 -23.02 18.73 5.75
N ASP A 52 -23.44 18.85 4.49
CA ASP A 52 -23.00 17.98 3.40
C ASP A 52 -21.51 18.19 3.06
N LYS A 53 -20.99 19.41 3.23
CA LYS A 53 -19.55 19.71 3.06
C LYS A 53 -18.72 19.03 4.13
N LEU A 54 -19.20 19.06 5.38
CA LEU A 54 -18.55 18.39 6.51
C LEU A 54 -18.58 16.86 6.31
N MET A 55 -19.71 16.33 5.83
CA MET A 55 -19.86 14.93 5.51
C MET A 55 -18.89 14.49 4.41
N GLU A 56 -18.80 15.23 3.30
CA GLU A 56 -17.86 14.91 2.22
C GLU A 56 -16.41 14.94 2.70
N ALA A 57 -16.03 15.93 3.52
CA ALA A 57 -14.68 16.02 4.09
C ALA A 57 -14.38 14.84 5.05
N SER A 58 -15.34 14.44 5.88
CA SER A 58 -15.21 13.26 6.74
C SER A 58 -14.98 11.99 5.92
N MET A 59 -15.79 11.77 4.87
CA MET A 59 -15.62 10.64 3.96
C MET A 59 -14.27 10.68 3.22
N CYS A 60 -13.75 11.87 2.93
CA CYS A 60 -12.42 12.03 2.34
C CYS A 60 -11.32 11.57 3.30
N ALA A 61 -11.38 11.97 4.58
CA ALA A 61 -10.42 11.54 5.59
C ALA A 61 -10.40 10.02 5.75
N ASP A 62 -11.56 9.37 5.78
CA ASP A 62 -11.65 7.91 5.86
C ASP A 62 -11.07 7.24 4.60
N ALA A 63 -11.41 7.72 3.41
CA ALA A 63 -10.85 7.20 2.18
C ALA A 63 -9.32 7.38 2.08
N MET A 64 -8.76 8.45 2.67
CA MET A 64 -7.31 8.65 2.75
C MET A 64 -6.64 7.57 3.62
N ARG A 65 -7.28 7.16 4.73
CA ARG A 65 -6.80 6.06 5.59
C ARG A 65 -6.87 4.73 4.85
N ASP A 66 -8.01 4.41 4.26
CA ASP A 66 -8.22 3.17 3.50
C ASP A 66 -7.21 3.03 2.36
N TRP A 67 -6.96 4.12 1.64
CA TRP A 67 -5.97 4.13 0.56
C TRP A 67 -4.56 3.83 1.05
N ARG A 68 -4.17 4.38 2.21
CA ARG A 68 -2.85 4.12 2.82
C ARG A 68 -2.71 2.67 3.26
N ASP A 69 -3.74 2.12 3.89
CA ASP A 69 -3.72 0.74 4.37
C ASP A 69 -3.63 -0.24 3.19
N MET A 70 -4.42 0.00 2.14
CA MET A 70 -4.32 -0.73 0.88
C MET A 70 -2.93 -0.61 0.27
N LYS A 71 -2.35 0.60 0.26
CA LYS A 71 -1.02 0.80 -0.31
C LYS A 71 0.09 0.12 0.48
N ARG A 72 0.02 0.13 1.80
CA ARG A 72 0.98 -0.59 2.63
C ARG A 72 0.97 -2.10 2.32
N VAL A 73 -0.22 -2.70 2.25
CA VAL A 73 -0.36 -4.12 1.89
C VAL A 73 0.21 -4.40 0.49
N GLN A 74 -0.03 -3.50 -0.47
CA GLN A 74 0.51 -3.64 -1.81
C GLN A 74 2.04 -3.56 -1.82
N ASP A 75 2.62 -2.60 -1.10
CA ASP A 75 4.07 -2.40 -1.02
C ASP A 75 4.75 -3.59 -0.30
N GLU A 76 4.14 -4.12 0.76
CA GLU A 76 4.58 -5.35 1.43
C GLU A 76 4.55 -6.57 0.49
N ALA A 77 3.47 -6.75 -0.27
CA ALA A 77 3.35 -7.84 -1.24
C ALA A 77 4.40 -7.75 -2.38
N ILE A 78 4.68 -6.54 -2.86
CA ILE A 78 5.72 -6.30 -3.86
C ILE A 78 7.09 -6.68 -3.28
N ALA A 79 7.40 -6.23 -2.07
CA ALA A 79 8.66 -6.56 -1.40
C ALA A 79 8.84 -8.07 -1.19
N ASP A 80 7.78 -8.79 -0.83
CA ASP A 80 7.82 -10.25 -0.69
C ASP A 80 8.04 -10.95 -2.05
N GLN A 81 7.43 -10.45 -3.12
CA GLN A 81 7.63 -10.97 -4.47
C GLN A 81 9.07 -10.76 -4.96
N GLU A 82 9.68 -9.60 -4.68
CA GLU A 82 11.08 -9.33 -5.01
C GLU A 82 12.06 -10.25 -4.27
N LYS A 83 11.82 -10.50 -2.98
CA LYS A 83 12.61 -11.46 -2.18
C LYS A 83 12.53 -12.87 -2.75
N LEU A 84 11.34 -13.30 -3.20
CA LEU A 84 11.14 -14.60 -3.83
C LEU A 84 11.93 -14.72 -5.14
N PHE A 85 11.92 -13.69 -5.99
CA PHE A 85 12.71 -13.69 -7.22
C PHE A 85 14.22 -13.75 -6.96
N ALA A 86 14.72 -13.01 -5.95
CA ALA A 86 16.12 -13.07 -5.56
C ALA A 86 16.52 -14.47 -5.03
N LEU A 87 15.64 -15.09 -4.24
CA LEU A 87 15.83 -16.45 -3.74
C LEU A 87 15.81 -17.46 -4.89
N GLU A 88 14.89 -17.34 -5.85
CA GLU A 88 14.84 -18.21 -7.02
C GLU A 88 16.12 -18.10 -7.85
N GLY A 89 16.59 -16.88 -8.12
CA GLY A 89 17.84 -16.65 -8.85
C GLY A 89 19.04 -17.33 -8.18
N SER A 90 19.13 -17.21 -6.85
CA SER A 90 20.18 -17.87 -6.06
C SER A 90 20.07 -19.39 -6.12
N LEU A 91 18.86 -19.94 -5.96
CA LEU A 91 18.63 -21.38 -6.01
C LEU A 91 18.87 -21.98 -7.39
N ARG A 92 18.54 -21.25 -8.47
CA ARG A 92 18.90 -21.63 -9.84
C ARG A 92 20.41 -21.65 -10.03
N LEU A 93 21.11 -20.62 -9.56
CA LEU A 93 22.56 -20.48 -9.71
C LEU A 93 23.35 -21.55 -8.94
N PHE A 94 22.97 -21.82 -7.68
CA PHE A 94 23.73 -22.70 -6.79
C PHE A 94 23.23 -24.15 -6.77
N ALA A 95 21.95 -24.39 -7.02
CA ALA A 95 21.34 -25.71 -6.86
C ALA A 95 20.66 -26.26 -8.13
N GLY A 96 20.54 -25.49 -9.21
CA GLY A 96 19.98 -25.95 -10.49
C GLY A 96 18.50 -26.32 -10.45
N GLY A 97 17.74 -25.83 -9.47
CA GLY A 97 16.28 -26.06 -9.36
C GLY A 97 15.46 -24.78 -9.59
N ARG A 98 14.15 -24.87 -9.45
CA ARG A 98 13.17 -23.77 -9.63
C ARG A 98 12.25 -23.64 -8.42
N ILE A 99 11.60 -22.50 -8.27
CA ILE A 99 10.54 -22.32 -7.27
C ILE A 99 9.18 -22.55 -7.93
N GLU A 100 8.32 -23.32 -7.27
CA GLU A 100 6.93 -23.55 -7.65
C GLU A 100 6.00 -23.10 -6.52
N TYR A 101 4.85 -22.53 -6.87
CA TYR A 101 3.79 -22.20 -5.92
C TYR A 101 2.64 -23.19 -6.09
N ALA A 102 2.37 -23.99 -5.07
CA ALA A 102 1.29 -24.99 -5.05
C ALA A 102 0.76 -25.18 -3.62
N ASP A 103 -0.55 -25.42 -3.48
CA ASP A 103 -1.22 -25.60 -2.17
C ASP A 103 -0.97 -24.46 -1.18
N HIS A 104 -0.97 -23.21 -1.67
CA HIS A 104 -0.65 -22.01 -0.88
C HIS A 104 0.74 -22.00 -0.22
N ALA A 105 1.70 -22.77 -0.74
CA ALA A 105 3.07 -22.80 -0.26
C ALA A 105 4.08 -22.74 -1.40
N PHE A 106 5.19 -22.02 -1.18
CA PHE A 106 6.34 -22.05 -2.08
C PHE A 106 7.17 -23.32 -1.83
N ARG A 107 7.53 -24.03 -2.89
CA ARG A 107 8.42 -25.19 -2.86
C ARG A 107 9.59 -24.96 -3.80
N PHE A 108 10.79 -25.29 -3.35
CA PHE A 108 11.93 -25.45 -4.25
C PHE A 108 11.88 -26.86 -4.84
N VAL A 109 11.99 -26.98 -6.16
CA VAL A 109 11.93 -28.25 -6.90
C VAL A 109 13.18 -28.38 -7.75
N ARG A 110 13.87 -29.51 -7.63
CA ARG A 110 15.01 -29.87 -8.48
C ARG A 110 14.78 -31.24 -9.09
N THR A 111 15.07 -31.37 -10.38
CA THR A 111 15.15 -32.65 -11.07
C THR A 111 16.61 -32.97 -11.30
N ASP A 112 17.05 -34.17 -10.91
CA ASP A 112 18.42 -34.62 -11.20
C ASP A 112 18.56 -35.17 -12.64
N GLY A 113 19.77 -35.59 -12.99
CA GLY A 113 20.06 -36.16 -14.32
C GLY A 113 19.36 -37.48 -14.62
N GLU A 114 18.78 -38.14 -13.61
CA GLU A 114 18.04 -39.40 -13.74
C GLU A 114 16.51 -39.17 -13.76
N GLY A 115 16.06 -37.92 -13.65
CA GLY A 115 14.65 -37.54 -13.67
C GLY A 115 13.97 -37.56 -12.29
N VAL A 116 14.71 -37.79 -11.21
CA VAL A 116 14.16 -37.80 -9.85
C VAL A 116 13.90 -36.37 -9.38
N VAL A 117 12.67 -36.10 -8.95
CA VAL A 117 12.23 -34.79 -8.46
C VAL A 117 12.37 -34.73 -6.95
N THR A 118 13.21 -33.82 -6.45
CA THR A 118 13.30 -33.48 -5.02
C THR A 118 12.61 -32.15 -4.79
N SER A 119 11.72 -32.08 -3.80
CA SER A 119 11.06 -30.82 -3.40
C SER A 119 11.18 -30.53 -1.91
N VAL A 120 11.46 -29.28 -1.56
CA VAL A 120 11.49 -28.81 -0.16
C VAL A 120 10.55 -27.61 0.01
N SER A 121 9.73 -27.63 1.06
CA SER A 121 8.87 -26.50 1.41
C SER A 121 9.68 -25.33 1.94
N LEU A 122 9.43 -24.13 1.41
CA LEU A 122 10.11 -22.90 1.82
C LEU A 122 9.38 -22.17 2.95
N ARG A 123 8.30 -22.76 3.49
CA ARG A 123 7.44 -22.14 4.51
C ARG A 123 8.23 -21.67 5.75
N GLY A 124 9.23 -22.44 6.18
CA GLY A 124 10.08 -22.09 7.32
C GLY A 124 11.32 -21.25 7.00
N LEU A 125 11.58 -20.95 5.72
CA LEU A 125 12.72 -20.12 5.29
C LEU A 125 12.32 -18.63 5.18
N ILE A 126 11.07 -18.38 4.77
CA ILE A 126 10.51 -17.03 4.62
C ILE A 126 10.27 -16.37 6.01
N GLU A 127 9.94 -17.16 7.03
CA GLU A 127 9.73 -16.67 8.42
C GLU A 127 11.03 -16.36 9.19
N LYS A 128 12.19 -16.82 8.71
CA LYS A 128 13.49 -16.72 9.42
C LYS A 128 14.46 -15.68 8.86
N MET A 129 14.09 -14.92 7.83
CA MET A 129 14.93 -13.79 7.42
C MET A 129 14.82 -12.68 8.48
N PRO A 130 15.94 -12.24 9.09
CA PRO A 130 15.91 -11.18 10.07
C PRO A 130 15.30 -9.92 9.45
N LYS A 131 14.31 -9.34 10.15
CA LYS A 131 13.68 -8.06 9.76
C LYS A 131 14.60 -6.85 10.00
N ASP A 132 15.74 -7.06 10.65
CA ASP A 132 16.63 -6.02 11.14
C ASP A 132 17.92 -5.98 10.31
N ASP A 133 17.84 -5.35 9.13
CA ASP A 133 19.01 -4.80 8.41
C ASP A 133 18.57 -3.87 7.25
N ILE A 134 17.51 -3.09 7.46
CA ILE A 134 17.17 -1.96 6.58
C ILE A 134 17.44 -0.67 7.36
N PRO A 135 18.53 0.07 7.07
CA PRO A 135 18.71 1.39 7.64
C PRO A 135 17.75 2.37 6.97
N PHE A 136 16.93 3.00 7.82
CA PHE A 136 16.03 4.15 7.61
C PHE A 136 14.64 3.89 7.01
#